data_AF-A0A9X2DN68-F1
#
_entry.id   AF-A0A9X2DN68-F1
#
_cell.length_a   1.000
_cell.length_b   1.000
_cell.length_c   1.000
_cell.angle_alpha   90.00
_cell.angle_beta   90.00
_cell.angle_gamma   90.00
#
_symmetry.space_group_name_H-M   'P 1'
#
loop_
_entity.id
_entity.type
_entity.pdbx_description
1 polymer ?
#
loop_
_entity_poly.entity_id
_entity_poly.type
_entity_poly.pdbx_seq_one_letter_code
_entity_poly.pdbx_strand_id
1 'polypeptide(L)'
;MEALIEEERQQIKLEKRRQLKIARNISAPCSLQEALRAVPKTQLDLMRRLFNISGLSQLKKAELADELSKRIPSELIDRFFLLNEENYKLLRKLSRNEFIAAAELSLEKLAFLSDFSIAFPAFRKAKAELVITMPEEVRHVFQQAEKNNLQATVKRNTDYLNLTAGMLYYYGYLPNDTLYDMMTGMYGETFDMIEYMDILFFNIAEMDMPFIPADDGWLHCRVFGSEHLKEEQAMYPEVDYYPFTKEQFLQAADDQFVEYTPAMKKLLAFLQEGYHLSNEDLHEEALDFDTRIKNDISWDELITSAKEEFELPTAPIGELFTNHLMDVFMNTRQWKFKGYTQNEVNRLSTPEEHNVIDMQSYRKVRRNAPCPCGSGKKYKKCCGRK
;
A
#
# COMPACT_ATOMS: atom_id res chain seq x y z
N MET A 1 -16.67 -19.64 1.25
CA MET A 1 -17.11 -18.25 1.00
C MET A 1 -18.16 -17.81 2.03
N GLU A 2 -19.34 -18.43 2.12
CA GLU A 2 -20.37 -18.02 3.11
C GLU A 2 -19.90 -18.07 4.59
N ALA A 3 -19.11 -19.09 4.97
CA ALA A 3 -18.56 -19.19 6.32
C ALA A 3 -17.56 -18.06 6.65
N LEU A 4 -16.75 -17.63 5.67
CA LEU A 4 -15.79 -16.53 5.82
C LEU A 4 -16.53 -15.18 5.95
N ILE A 5 -17.57 -14.98 5.12
CA ILE A 5 -18.42 -13.78 5.17
C ILE A 5 -19.15 -13.70 6.52
N GLU A 6 -19.63 -14.82 7.05
CA GLU A 6 -20.29 -14.85 8.35
C GLU A 6 -19.30 -14.58 9.50
N GLU A 7 -18.10 -15.12 9.44
CA GLU A 7 -17.04 -14.84 10.40
C GLU A 7 -16.66 -13.35 10.42
N GLU A 8 -16.47 -12.75 9.24
CA GLU A 8 -16.17 -11.33 9.08
C GLU A 8 -17.29 -10.45 9.66
N ARG A 9 -18.57 -10.76 9.34
CA ARG A 9 -19.73 -10.06 9.92
C ARG A 9 -19.76 -10.14 11.44
N GLN A 10 -19.39 -11.29 12.00
CA GLN A 10 -19.31 -11.46 13.45
C GLN A 10 -18.19 -10.63 14.08
N GLN A 11 -17.02 -10.57 13.44
CA GLN A 11 -15.90 -9.74 13.88
C GLN A 11 -16.25 -8.25 13.83
N ILE A 12 -16.83 -7.77 12.72
CA ILE A 12 -17.32 -6.39 12.56
C ILE A 12 -18.32 -6.03 13.67
N LYS A 13 -19.27 -6.93 13.95
CA LYS A 13 -20.28 -6.72 15.00
C LYS A 13 -19.66 -6.67 16.40
N LEU A 14 -18.66 -7.50 16.67
CA LEU A 14 -17.93 -7.53 17.93
C LEU A 14 -17.13 -6.24 18.14
N GLU A 15 -16.38 -5.80 17.12
CA GLU A 15 -15.57 -4.59 17.18
C GLU A 15 -16.47 -3.35 17.35
N LYS A 16 -17.57 -3.25 16.59
CA LYS A 16 -18.56 -2.18 16.78
C LYS A 16 -19.11 -2.11 18.21
N ARG A 17 -19.40 -3.27 18.83
CA ARG A 17 -19.85 -3.32 20.24
C ARG A 17 -18.77 -2.88 21.21
N ARG A 18 -17.51 -3.26 20.96
CA ARG A 18 -16.35 -2.82 21.75
C ARG A 18 -16.19 -1.31 21.70
N GLN A 19 -16.18 -0.73 20.50
CA GLN A 19 -16.07 0.72 20.26
C GLN A 19 -17.19 1.49 20.98
N LEU A 20 -18.44 1.02 20.88
CA LEU A 20 -19.58 1.62 21.60
C LEU A 20 -19.45 1.54 23.14
N LYS A 21 -18.90 0.43 23.66
CA LYS A 21 -18.69 0.27 25.11
C LYS A 21 -17.62 1.23 25.62
N ILE A 22 -16.56 1.44 24.86
CA ILE A 22 -15.51 2.43 25.17
C ILE A 22 -16.12 3.83 25.15
N ALA A 23 -16.80 4.18 24.05
CA ALA A 23 -17.37 5.52 23.84
C ALA A 23 -18.30 6.00 24.94
N ARG A 24 -19.09 5.11 25.54
CA ARG A 24 -20.02 5.45 26.63
C ARG A 24 -19.35 6.00 27.89
N ASN A 25 -18.06 5.73 28.06
CA ASN A 25 -17.28 6.12 29.24
C ASN A 25 -16.30 7.26 28.95
N ILE A 26 -16.36 7.87 27.75
CA ILE A 26 -15.48 8.97 27.33
C ILE A 26 -16.36 10.16 26.92
N SER A 27 -16.04 11.33 27.46
CA SER A 27 -16.65 12.60 27.04
C SER A 27 -15.82 13.24 25.91
N ALA A 28 -16.40 14.15 25.14
CA ALA A 28 -15.65 14.91 24.11
C ALA A 28 -15.80 16.41 24.40
N PRO A 29 -14.70 17.16 24.66
CA PRO A 29 -13.29 16.72 24.73
C PRO A 29 -12.98 15.84 25.97
N CYS A 30 -11.82 15.16 25.96
CA CYS A 30 -11.31 14.35 27.09
C CYS A 30 -9.80 14.52 27.32
N SER A 31 -9.34 14.06 28.49
CA SER A 31 -7.91 13.81 28.76
C SER A 31 -7.50 12.41 28.32
N LEU A 32 -6.20 12.21 28.09
CA LEU A 32 -5.67 10.90 27.72
C LEU A 32 -5.89 9.89 28.85
N GLN A 33 -5.77 10.32 30.11
CA GLN A 33 -6.07 9.48 31.27
C GLN A 33 -7.54 9.01 31.29
N GLU A 34 -8.49 9.90 31.01
CA GLU A 34 -9.92 9.53 30.94
C GLU A 34 -10.14 8.46 29.86
N ALA A 35 -9.58 8.69 28.66
CA ALA A 35 -9.71 7.77 27.55
C ALA A 35 -9.08 6.39 27.85
N LEU A 36 -7.86 6.35 28.40
CA LEU A 36 -7.18 5.10 28.74
C LEU A 36 -7.88 4.34 29.88
N ARG A 37 -8.53 5.03 30.83
CA ARG A 37 -9.31 4.34 31.87
C ARG A 37 -10.57 3.67 31.31
N ALA A 38 -11.10 4.15 30.19
CA ALA A 38 -12.29 3.58 29.54
C ALA A 38 -12.00 2.30 28.73
N VAL A 39 -10.80 2.15 28.17
CA VAL A 39 -10.44 0.95 27.37
C VAL A 39 -10.21 -0.30 28.25
N PRO A 40 -10.32 -1.53 27.72
CA PRO A 40 -10.01 -2.76 28.47
C PRO A 40 -8.52 -2.88 28.86
N LYS A 41 -8.22 -3.62 29.94
CA LYS A 41 -6.80 -3.87 30.34
C LYS A 41 -6.00 -4.54 29.21
N THR A 42 -6.61 -5.45 28.47
CA THR A 42 -5.96 -6.11 27.32
C THR A 42 -5.51 -5.11 26.26
N GLN A 43 -6.28 -4.05 26.03
CA GLN A 43 -5.92 -2.96 25.12
C GLN A 43 -4.82 -2.07 25.71
N LEU A 44 -4.83 -1.80 27.02
CA LEU A 44 -3.71 -1.12 27.69
C LEU A 44 -2.40 -1.91 27.59
N ASP A 45 -2.47 -3.23 27.74
CA ASP A 45 -1.30 -4.11 27.56
C ASP A 45 -0.84 -4.20 26.10
N LEU A 46 -1.75 -4.02 25.13
CA LEU A 46 -1.40 -3.84 23.72
C LEU A 46 -0.67 -2.51 23.52
N MET A 47 -1.24 -1.38 23.96
CA MET A 47 -0.61 -0.05 23.88
C MET A 47 0.77 -0.06 24.52
N ARG A 48 0.89 -0.62 25.72
CA ARG A 48 2.18 -0.79 26.42
C ARG A 48 3.23 -1.48 25.55
N ARG A 49 2.85 -2.54 24.82
CA ARG A 49 3.74 -3.27 23.91
C ARG A 49 4.03 -2.45 22.64
N LEU A 50 3.01 -1.86 22.03
CA LEU A 50 3.17 -1.02 20.85
C LEU A 50 4.17 0.11 21.11
N PHE A 51 4.07 0.78 22.26
CA PHE A 51 4.97 1.86 22.67
C PHE A 51 6.27 1.39 23.36
N ASN A 52 6.56 0.08 23.37
CA ASN A 52 7.76 -0.48 24.02
C ASN A 52 7.96 -0.06 25.50
N ILE A 53 6.87 0.18 26.24
CA ILE A 53 6.93 0.62 27.64
C ILE A 53 7.08 -0.61 28.56
N SER A 54 8.29 -0.83 29.07
CA SER A 54 8.60 -1.94 29.97
C SER A 54 8.28 -1.66 31.45
N GLY A 55 8.19 -2.72 32.26
CA GLY A 55 8.09 -2.63 33.73
C GLY A 55 6.68 -2.39 34.30
N LEU A 56 5.64 -2.33 33.45
CA LEU A 56 4.27 -2.01 33.88
C LEU A 56 3.28 -3.18 33.79
N SER A 57 3.72 -4.39 33.41
CA SER A 57 2.83 -5.54 33.13
C SER A 57 2.02 -6.02 34.35
N GLN A 58 2.54 -5.82 35.55
CA GLN A 58 1.90 -6.22 36.81
C GLN A 58 0.89 -5.20 37.35
N LEU A 59 0.82 -4.00 36.76
CA LEU A 59 -0.08 -2.95 37.22
C LEU A 59 -1.55 -3.32 37.00
N LYS A 60 -2.40 -2.92 37.95
CA LYS A 60 -3.85 -3.01 37.77
C LYS A 60 -4.31 -2.03 36.70
N LYS A 61 -5.50 -2.27 36.12
CA LYS A 61 -6.04 -1.47 35.01
C LYS A 61 -5.92 0.05 35.20
N ALA A 62 -6.36 0.55 36.35
CA ALA A 62 -6.35 1.99 36.63
C ALA A 62 -4.93 2.55 36.74
N GLU A 63 -4.06 1.87 37.49
CA GLU A 63 -2.64 2.25 37.64
C GLU A 63 -1.89 2.19 36.31
N LEU A 64 -2.17 1.18 35.48
CA LEU A 64 -1.60 1.03 34.15
C LEU A 64 -2.04 2.18 33.23
N ALA A 65 -3.33 2.52 33.22
CA ALA A 65 -3.84 3.65 32.43
C ALA A 65 -3.19 4.98 32.86
N ASP A 66 -3.04 5.20 34.17
CA ASP A 66 -2.44 6.41 34.72
C ASP A 66 -0.95 6.54 34.38
N GLU A 67 -0.22 5.42 34.33
CA GLU A 67 1.20 5.45 33.99
C GLU A 67 1.42 5.57 32.47
N LEU A 68 0.58 4.91 31.67
CA LEU A 68 0.60 5.04 30.22
C LEU A 68 0.25 6.47 29.78
N SER A 69 -0.73 7.13 30.42
CA SER A 69 -1.11 8.50 30.06
C SER A 69 0.02 9.51 30.25
N LYS A 70 0.99 9.22 31.11
CA LYS A 70 2.17 10.08 31.34
C LYS A 70 3.28 9.84 30.32
N ARG A 71 3.46 8.59 29.88
CA ARG A 71 4.59 8.17 29.04
C ARG A 71 4.28 8.23 27.54
N ILE A 72 3.06 7.88 27.14
CA ILE A 72 2.67 7.86 25.72
C ILE A 72 2.88 9.20 25.00
N PRO A 73 2.58 10.38 25.59
CA PRO A 73 2.77 11.65 24.90
C PRO A 73 4.20 11.90 24.38
N SER A 74 5.24 11.48 25.12
CA SER A 74 6.62 11.66 24.66
C SER A 74 6.98 10.72 23.52
N GLU A 75 6.40 9.52 23.47
CA GLU A 75 6.64 8.53 22.41
C GLU A 75 5.85 8.83 21.13
N LEU A 76 4.77 9.61 21.23
CA LEU A 76 3.91 9.94 20.08
C LEU A 76 4.56 10.92 19.11
N ILE A 77 5.45 11.79 19.59
CA ILE A 77 6.05 12.83 18.74
C ILE A 77 6.78 12.23 17.55
N ASP A 78 7.62 11.21 17.78
CA ASP A 78 8.41 10.55 16.75
C ASP A 78 7.51 9.78 15.78
N ARG A 79 6.42 9.17 16.28
CA ARG A 79 5.45 8.47 15.44
C ARG A 79 4.72 9.39 14.48
N PHE A 80 4.47 10.65 14.86
CA PHE A 80 3.87 11.60 13.93
C PHE A 80 4.77 11.84 12.72
N PHE A 81 6.09 11.78 12.87
CA PHE A 81 7.03 11.90 11.75
C PHE A 81 7.07 10.69 10.82
N LEU A 82 6.35 9.60 11.13
CA LEU A 82 6.20 8.42 10.27
C LEU A 82 4.92 8.46 9.41
N LEU A 83 4.03 9.44 9.62
CA LEU A 83 2.74 9.53 8.95
C LEU A 83 2.87 9.75 7.42
N ASN A 84 1.91 9.20 6.69
CA ASN A 84 1.58 9.61 5.32
C ASN A 84 0.64 10.84 5.31
N GLU A 85 0.41 11.41 4.11
CA GLU A 85 -0.41 12.61 3.94
C GLU A 85 -1.87 12.43 4.33
N GLU A 86 -2.45 11.26 4.10
CA GLU A 86 -3.83 10.96 4.45
C GLU A 86 -4.03 11.02 5.96
N ASN A 87 -3.18 10.32 6.71
CA ASN A 87 -3.22 10.27 8.17
C ASN A 87 -2.90 11.62 8.77
N TYR A 88 -1.91 12.32 8.23
CA TYR A 88 -1.64 13.69 8.63
C TYR A 88 -2.87 14.60 8.44
N LYS A 89 -3.59 14.51 7.31
CA LYS A 89 -4.82 15.29 7.07
C LYS A 89 -5.91 14.92 8.08
N LEU A 90 -6.09 13.64 8.38
CA LEU A 90 -7.04 13.17 9.39
C LEU A 90 -6.69 13.69 10.79
N LEU A 91 -5.44 13.51 11.23
CA LEU A 91 -4.99 13.97 12.56
C LEU A 91 -5.03 15.49 12.67
N ARG A 92 -4.73 16.21 11.60
CA ARG A 92 -4.88 17.67 11.54
C ARG A 92 -6.32 18.11 11.66
N LYS A 93 -7.26 17.39 11.03
CA LYS A 93 -8.70 17.62 11.20
C LYS A 93 -9.11 17.36 12.66
N LEU A 94 -8.67 16.27 13.26
CA LEU A 94 -8.93 15.94 14.66
C LEU A 94 -8.31 16.92 15.66
N SER A 95 -7.13 17.48 15.37
CA SER A 95 -6.45 18.44 16.23
C SER A 95 -7.14 19.81 16.22
N ARG A 96 -7.68 20.23 15.06
CA ARG A 96 -8.38 21.53 14.90
C ARG A 96 -9.82 21.53 15.39
N ASN A 97 -10.43 20.36 15.54
CA ASN A 97 -11.79 20.22 16.03
C ASN A 97 -11.78 19.57 17.42
N GLU A 98 -12.79 19.82 18.25
CA GLU A 98 -12.93 19.07 19.51
C GLU A 98 -13.23 17.58 19.24
N PHE A 99 -13.92 17.31 18.13
CA PHE A 99 -14.31 15.98 17.67
C PHE A 99 -14.68 16.00 16.17
N ILE A 100 -14.76 14.82 15.55
CA ILE A 100 -15.41 14.60 14.24
C ILE A 100 -16.44 13.47 14.35
N ALA A 101 -17.37 13.36 13.40
CA ALA A 101 -18.37 12.30 13.44
C ALA A 101 -17.72 10.93 13.23
N ALA A 102 -18.02 9.94 14.08
CA ALA A 102 -17.43 8.61 13.97
C ALA A 102 -17.85 7.86 12.69
N ALA A 103 -18.99 8.25 12.09
CA ALA A 103 -19.47 7.70 10.83
C ALA A 103 -18.61 8.10 9.62
N GLU A 104 -17.69 9.05 9.77
CA GLU A 104 -16.73 9.44 8.72
C GLU A 104 -15.54 8.48 8.61
N LEU A 105 -15.39 7.52 9.52
CA LEU A 105 -14.25 6.61 9.60
C LEU A 105 -14.69 5.14 9.53
N SER A 106 -13.86 4.29 8.91
CA SER A 106 -14.03 2.84 8.97
C SER A 106 -13.78 2.31 10.39
N LEU A 107 -14.25 1.10 10.69
CA LEU A 107 -14.06 0.50 12.02
C LEU A 107 -12.58 0.20 12.28
N GLU A 108 -11.86 -0.16 11.23
CA GLU A 108 -10.43 -0.43 11.19
C GLU A 108 -9.66 0.85 11.55
N LYS A 109 -10.02 1.99 10.94
CA LYS A 109 -9.42 3.29 11.25
C LYS A 109 -9.69 3.72 12.69
N LEU A 110 -10.91 3.50 13.20
CA LEU A 110 -11.25 3.78 14.60
C LEU A 110 -10.44 2.92 15.58
N ALA A 111 -10.27 1.63 15.27
CA ALA A 111 -9.48 0.70 16.06
C ALA A 111 -8.00 1.11 16.07
N PHE A 112 -7.44 1.41 14.89
CA PHE A 112 -6.07 1.90 14.74
C PHE A 112 -5.81 3.15 15.59
N LEU A 113 -6.63 4.20 15.44
CA LEU A 113 -6.44 5.44 16.19
C LEU A 113 -6.52 5.23 17.70
N SER A 114 -7.38 4.31 18.15
CA SER A 114 -7.54 3.97 19.56
C SER A 114 -6.35 3.18 20.08
N ASP A 115 -5.91 2.14 19.37
CA ASP A 115 -4.80 1.26 19.78
C ASP A 115 -3.45 2.01 19.81
N PHE A 116 -3.27 2.98 18.92
CA PHE A 116 -2.12 3.90 18.93
C PHE A 116 -2.30 5.11 19.86
N SER A 117 -3.37 5.14 20.67
CA SER A 117 -3.63 6.21 21.65
C SER A 117 -3.71 7.62 21.05
N ILE A 118 -4.07 7.72 19.77
CA ILE A 118 -4.14 9.00 19.03
C ILE A 118 -5.50 9.65 19.24
N ALA A 119 -6.57 8.89 19.06
CA ALA A 119 -7.93 9.38 19.20
C ALA A 119 -8.88 8.23 19.59
N PHE A 120 -9.96 8.57 20.30
CA PHE A 120 -10.84 7.58 20.91
C PHE A 120 -12.29 7.85 20.55
N PRO A 121 -13.12 6.80 20.37
CA PRO A 121 -14.55 6.99 20.24
C PRO A 121 -15.09 7.56 21.57
N ALA A 122 -16.01 8.51 21.48
CA ALA A 122 -16.62 9.18 22.62
C ALA A 122 -18.11 9.44 22.36
N PHE A 123 -18.90 9.57 23.42
CA PHE A 123 -20.33 9.82 23.30
C PHE A 123 -20.70 11.23 23.77
N ARG A 124 -21.25 12.04 22.86
CA ARG A 124 -21.76 13.37 23.21
C ARG A 124 -23.18 13.28 23.74
N LYS A 125 -23.30 13.25 25.07
CA LYS A 125 -24.58 13.13 25.79
C LYS A 125 -25.64 14.16 25.35
N ALA A 126 -25.22 15.40 25.06
CA ALA A 126 -26.15 16.48 24.70
C ALA A 126 -26.89 16.25 23.37
N LYS A 127 -26.30 15.50 22.44
CA LYS A 127 -26.86 15.23 21.10
C LYS A 127 -27.09 13.75 20.80
N ALA A 128 -26.80 12.89 21.78
CA ALA A 128 -26.84 11.44 21.64
C ALA A 128 -26.06 10.90 20.42
N GLU A 129 -24.89 11.49 20.14
CA GLU A 129 -24.07 11.17 18.97
C GLU A 129 -22.74 10.51 19.34
N LEU A 130 -22.32 9.55 18.50
CA LEU A 130 -21.01 8.92 18.56
C LEU A 130 -20.03 9.76 17.75
N VAL A 131 -18.95 10.16 18.40
CA VAL A 131 -17.89 10.98 17.81
C VAL A 131 -16.54 10.32 18.07
N ILE A 132 -15.50 10.82 17.40
CA ILE A 132 -14.12 10.53 17.76
C ILE A 132 -13.46 11.81 18.23
N THR A 133 -12.68 11.73 19.31
CA THR A 133 -12.00 12.87 19.91
C THR A 133 -10.53 12.55 20.15
N MET A 134 -9.67 13.54 19.89
CA MET A 134 -8.25 13.49 20.20
C MET A 134 -8.04 14.04 21.63
N PRO A 135 -7.44 13.28 22.55
CA PRO A 135 -7.16 13.76 23.89
C PRO A 135 -6.28 15.01 23.90
N GLU A 136 -6.47 15.89 24.88
CA GLU A 136 -5.80 17.19 24.92
C GLU A 136 -4.26 17.08 24.92
N GLU A 137 -3.71 16.12 25.65
CA GLU A 137 -2.27 15.88 25.70
C GLU A 137 -1.72 15.47 24.33
N VAL A 138 -2.46 14.61 23.61
CA VAL A 138 -2.10 14.16 22.26
C VAL A 138 -2.20 15.32 21.26
N ARG A 139 -3.27 16.13 21.37
CA ARG A 139 -3.47 17.33 20.56
C ARG A 139 -2.28 18.28 20.69
N HIS A 140 -1.81 18.53 21.91
CA HIS A 140 -0.65 19.39 22.15
C HIS A 140 0.63 18.84 21.51
N VAL A 141 0.91 17.53 21.65
CA VAL A 141 2.09 16.89 21.03
C VAL A 141 2.02 16.98 19.51
N PHE A 142 0.85 16.74 18.91
CA PHE A 142 0.67 16.84 17.46
C PHE A 142 0.91 18.27 16.95
N GLN A 143 0.37 19.28 17.65
CA GLN A 143 0.59 20.69 17.31
C GLN A 143 2.06 21.10 17.47
N GLN A 144 2.80 20.51 18.40
CA GLN A 144 4.24 20.70 18.51
C GLN A 144 4.98 20.08 17.33
N ALA A 145 4.62 18.86 16.91
CA ALA A 145 5.17 18.22 15.72
C ALA A 145 4.90 19.07 14.46
N GLU A 146 3.69 19.63 14.30
CA GLU A 146 3.36 20.53 13.18
C GLU A 146 4.31 21.74 13.07
N LYS A 147 4.74 22.30 14.21
CA LYS A 147 5.71 23.41 14.24
C LYS A 147 7.12 22.98 13.85
N ASN A 148 7.44 21.69 13.98
CA ASN A 148 8.74 21.09 13.70
C ASN A 148 8.81 20.47 12.29
N ASN A 149 8.25 21.15 11.29
CA ASN A 149 8.33 20.77 9.87
C ASN A 149 7.65 19.43 9.49
N LEU A 150 6.73 18.92 10.33
CA LEU A 150 6.02 17.66 10.10
C LEU A 150 5.40 17.56 8.70
N GLN A 151 4.80 18.64 8.18
CA GLN A 151 4.14 18.62 6.87
C GLN A 151 5.10 18.25 5.72
N ALA A 152 6.34 18.73 5.75
CA ALA A 152 7.33 18.39 4.73
C ALA A 152 7.79 16.94 4.83
N THR A 153 8.00 16.46 6.07
CA THR A 153 8.36 15.05 6.35
C THR A 153 7.27 14.10 5.84
N VAL A 154 6.01 14.39 6.16
CA VAL A 154 4.85 13.61 5.73
C VAL A 154 4.75 13.51 4.21
N LYS A 155 5.03 14.60 3.49
CA LYS A 155 5.04 14.60 2.02
C LYS A 155 6.12 13.66 1.46
N ARG A 156 7.33 13.71 2.03
CA ARG A 156 8.42 12.77 1.68
C ARG A 156 8.01 11.32 1.97
N ASN A 157 7.44 11.05 3.15
CA ASN A 157 7.01 9.70 3.52
C ASN A 157 5.94 9.16 2.56
N THR A 158 5.00 10.00 2.14
CA THR A 158 3.99 9.63 1.14
C THR A 158 4.65 9.27 -0.20
N ASP A 159 5.65 10.05 -0.61
CA ASP A 159 6.45 9.76 -1.80
C ASP A 159 7.18 8.41 -1.66
N TYR A 160 7.76 8.11 -0.50
CA TYR A 160 8.39 6.81 -0.21
C TYR A 160 7.41 5.63 -0.32
N LEU A 161 6.25 5.76 0.31
CA LEU A 161 5.21 4.74 0.31
C LEU A 161 4.67 4.48 -1.11
N ASN A 162 4.38 5.53 -1.87
CA ASN A 162 3.85 5.41 -3.22
C ASN A 162 4.87 4.81 -4.20
N LEU A 163 6.14 5.18 -4.07
CA LEU A 163 7.19 4.59 -4.90
C LEU A 163 7.39 3.10 -4.59
N THR A 164 7.36 2.74 -3.30
CA THR A 164 7.42 1.33 -2.86
C THR A 164 6.25 0.53 -3.42
N ALA A 165 5.03 1.04 -3.28
CA ALA A 165 3.82 0.43 -3.82
C ALA A 165 3.92 0.20 -5.34
N GLY A 166 4.30 1.23 -6.10
CA GLY A 166 4.43 1.14 -7.54
C GLY A 166 5.52 0.17 -8.01
N MET A 167 6.66 0.13 -7.30
CA MET A 167 7.70 -0.86 -7.58
C MET A 167 7.18 -2.28 -7.36
N LEU A 168 6.50 -2.52 -6.25
CA LEU A 168 5.96 -3.83 -5.93
C LEU A 168 4.83 -4.23 -6.87
N TYR A 169 4.02 -3.29 -7.37
CA TYR A 169 3.04 -3.59 -8.43
C TYR A 169 3.70 -4.21 -9.69
N TYR A 170 4.85 -3.66 -10.12
CA TYR A 170 5.54 -4.17 -11.31
C TYR A 170 6.44 -5.37 -11.05
N TYR A 171 7.01 -5.49 -9.85
CA TYR A 171 8.03 -6.50 -9.56
C TYR A 171 7.55 -7.64 -8.67
N GLY A 172 6.43 -7.47 -7.97
CA GLY A 172 5.81 -8.46 -7.08
C GLY A 172 6.56 -8.64 -5.77
N TYR A 173 7.88 -8.82 -5.84
CA TYR A 173 8.79 -8.99 -4.73
C TYR A 173 10.05 -8.14 -4.91
N LEU A 174 10.52 -7.53 -3.83
CA LEU A 174 11.83 -6.87 -3.76
C LEU A 174 12.52 -7.17 -2.41
N PRO A 175 13.77 -7.66 -2.42
CA PRO A 175 14.61 -7.69 -1.22
C PRO A 175 14.84 -6.28 -0.65
N ASN A 176 15.07 -6.17 0.66
CA ASN A 176 15.27 -4.88 1.33
C ASN A 176 16.39 -4.03 0.71
N ASP A 177 17.54 -4.65 0.42
CA ASP A 177 18.69 -3.96 -0.17
C ASP A 177 18.38 -3.48 -1.59
N THR A 178 17.73 -4.31 -2.40
CA THR A 178 17.31 -3.96 -3.77
C THR A 178 16.31 -2.80 -3.78
N LEU A 179 15.30 -2.86 -2.92
CA LEU A 179 14.31 -1.78 -2.78
C LEU A 179 15.00 -0.46 -2.37
N TYR A 180 15.89 -0.52 -1.39
CA TYR A 180 16.64 0.64 -0.94
C TYR A 180 17.57 1.21 -2.03
N ASP A 181 18.28 0.36 -2.78
CA ASP A 181 19.14 0.77 -3.89
C ASP A 181 18.34 1.44 -5.01
N MET A 182 17.17 0.90 -5.37
CA MET A 182 16.27 1.51 -6.35
C MET A 182 15.78 2.89 -5.88
N MET A 183 15.40 3.00 -4.60
CA MET A 183 14.97 4.26 -4.00
C MET A 183 16.08 5.31 -4.01
N THR A 184 17.27 4.98 -3.51
CA THR A 184 18.42 5.91 -3.52
C THR A 184 18.81 6.31 -4.94
N GLY A 185 18.73 5.39 -5.91
CA GLY A 185 18.93 5.69 -7.33
C GLY A 185 17.96 6.73 -7.89
N MET A 186 16.70 6.71 -7.47
CA MET A 186 15.70 7.71 -7.89
C MET A 186 15.87 9.08 -7.23
N TYR A 187 16.25 9.12 -5.96
CA TYR A 187 16.50 10.38 -5.25
C TYR A 187 17.86 10.99 -5.59
N GLY A 188 18.81 10.17 -6.08
CA GLY A 188 20.17 10.60 -6.37
C GLY A 188 21.02 10.86 -5.12
N GLU A 189 20.55 10.41 -3.96
CA GLU A 189 21.22 10.50 -2.67
C GLU A 189 20.79 9.34 -1.75
N THR A 190 21.63 9.02 -0.77
CA THR A 190 21.32 8.04 0.28
C THR A 190 20.49 8.69 1.39
N PHE A 191 19.63 7.91 2.03
CA PHE A 191 18.83 8.35 3.20
C PHE A 191 18.86 7.28 4.29
N ASP A 192 18.29 7.56 5.45
CA ASP A 192 18.33 6.61 6.57
C ASP A 192 17.46 5.37 6.27
N MET A 193 18.08 4.19 6.18
CA MET A 193 17.39 2.94 5.90
C MET A 193 16.45 2.53 7.03
N ILE A 194 16.82 2.78 8.30
CA ILE A 194 16.00 2.41 9.46
C ILE A 194 14.74 3.29 9.47
N GLU A 195 14.89 4.60 9.29
CA GLU A 195 13.76 5.53 9.17
C GLU A 195 12.83 5.13 8.02
N TYR A 196 13.39 4.77 6.86
CA TYR A 196 12.61 4.32 5.72
C TYR A 196 11.80 3.06 6.04
N MET A 197 12.43 2.04 6.65
CA MET A 197 11.73 0.83 7.05
C MET A 197 10.67 1.10 8.12
N ASP A 198 10.95 1.96 9.10
CA ASP A 198 9.99 2.38 10.12
C ASP A 198 8.76 3.07 9.48
N ILE A 199 8.94 3.88 8.44
CA ILE A 199 7.85 4.47 7.67
C ILE A 199 7.00 3.38 7.01
N LEU A 200 7.62 2.40 6.35
CA LEU A 200 6.88 1.31 5.70
C LEU A 200 6.09 0.50 6.74
N PHE A 201 6.74 0.02 7.80
CA PHE A 201 6.12 -0.78 8.87
C PHE A 201 5.01 -0.03 9.61
N PHE A 202 5.19 1.28 9.85
CA PHE A 202 4.17 2.09 10.51
C PHE A 202 2.90 2.20 9.67
N ASN A 203 3.01 2.39 8.35
CA ASN A 203 1.85 2.64 7.50
C ASN A 203 1.15 1.35 7.01
N ILE A 204 1.83 0.18 6.96
CA ILE A 204 1.12 -1.09 6.70
C ILE A 204 0.20 -1.50 7.85
N ALA A 205 0.47 -1.05 9.08
CA ALA A 205 -0.36 -1.37 10.25
C ALA A 205 -1.77 -0.78 10.15
N GLU A 206 -1.99 0.13 9.20
CA GLU A 206 -3.27 0.74 8.89
C GLU A 206 -4.08 -0.02 7.83
N MET A 207 -3.52 -1.09 7.25
CA MET A 207 -4.14 -1.97 6.24
C MET A 207 -4.51 -1.33 4.88
N ASP A 208 -4.20 -0.06 4.65
CA ASP A 208 -4.48 0.65 3.39
C ASP A 208 -3.29 0.66 2.39
N MET A 209 -2.23 -0.11 2.66
CA MET A 209 -1.06 -0.18 1.78
C MET A 209 -1.12 -1.42 0.87
N PRO A 210 -0.87 -1.30 -0.46
CA PRO A 210 -0.88 -2.43 -1.40
C PRO A 210 0.36 -3.34 -1.29
N PHE A 211 0.99 -3.40 -0.12
CA PHE A 211 2.16 -4.24 0.10
C PHE A 211 2.25 -4.75 1.54
N ILE A 212 2.94 -5.88 1.68
CA ILE A 212 3.13 -6.60 2.93
C ILE A 212 4.61 -6.99 3.11
N PRO A 213 5.07 -7.16 4.36
CA PRO A 213 6.44 -7.58 4.62
C PRO A 213 6.65 -9.06 4.26
N ALA A 214 7.86 -9.38 3.82
CA ALA A 214 8.41 -10.73 3.68
C ALA A 214 9.65 -10.87 4.59
N ASP A 215 10.18 -12.10 4.73
CA ASP A 215 11.32 -12.39 5.61
C ASP A 215 12.56 -11.52 5.31
N ASP A 216 12.84 -11.25 4.04
CA ASP A 216 14.02 -10.55 3.53
C ASP A 216 13.70 -9.34 2.64
N GLY A 217 12.43 -8.92 2.59
CA GLY A 217 11.99 -7.87 1.69
C GLY A 217 10.51 -7.54 1.79
N TRP A 218 9.93 -7.14 0.66
CA TRP A 218 8.54 -6.68 0.57
C TRP A 218 7.83 -7.31 -0.63
N LEU A 219 6.52 -7.51 -0.48
CA LEU A 219 5.66 -8.12 -1.48
C LEU A 219 4.49 -7.20 -1.80
N HIS A 220 4.04 -7.20 -3.05
CA HIS A 220 2.73 -6.68 -3.38
C HIS A 220 1.64 -7.54 -2.73
N CYS A 221 0.55 -6.93 -2.24
CA CYS A 221 -0.50 -7.65 -1.51
C CYS A 221 -1.23 -8.73 -2.33
N ARG A 222 -1.13 -8.66 -3.67
CA ARG A 222 -1.73 -9.62 -4.62
C ARG A 222 -0.84 -10.81 -5.00
N VAL A 223 0.32 -10.99 -4.36
CA VAL A 223 1.20 -12.14 -4.63
C VAL A 223 0.65 -13.40 -3.99
N PHE A 224 0.42 -14.44 -4.79
CA PHE A 224 0.05 -15.78 -4.35
C PHE A 224 1.30 -16.66 -4.23
N GLY A 225 1.74 -16.95 -3.01
CA GLY A 225 2.89 -17.82 -2.76
C GLY A 225 4.25 -17.13 -2.95
N SER A 226 4.68 -16.40 -1.92
CA SER A 226 5.93 -15.61 -1.96
C SER A 226 7.18 -16.42 -2.30
N GLU A 227 7.32 -17.61 -1.74
CA GLU A 227 8.51 -18.45 -1.96
C GLU A 227 8.61 -18.93 -3.41
N HIS A 228 7.46 -19.26 -4.02
CA HIS A 228 7.45 -19.65 -5.42
C HIS A 228 7.93 -18.51 -6.33
N LEU A 229 7.39 -17.29 -6.14
CA LEU A 229 7.82 -16.13 -6.92
C LEU A 229 9.33 -15.84 -6.77
N LYS A 230 9.88 -15.97 -5.55
CA LYS A 230 11.31 -15.79 -5.30
C LYS A 230 12.15 -16.80 -6.09
N GLU A 231 11.76 -18.07 -6.07
CA GLU A 231 12.42 -19.13 -6.84
C GLU A 231 12.37 -18.84 -8.34
N GLU A 232 11.23 -18.37 -8.85
CA GLU A 232 11.09 -18.02 -10.26
C GLU A 232 11.99 -16.86 -10.68
N GLN A 233 12.02 -15.77 -9.90
CA GLN A 233 12.92 -14.65 -10.18
C GLN A 233 14.39 -15.06 -10.12
N ALA A 234 14.73 -16.00 -9.25
CA ALA A 234 16.09 -16.54 -9.12
C ALA A 234 16.51 -17.42 -10.32
N MET A 235 15.57 -17.95 -11.11
CA MET A 235 15.88 -18.65 -12.37
C MET A 235 16.43 -17.71 -13.45
N TYR A 236 16.24 -16.39 -13.30
CA TYR A 236 16.73 -15.35 -14.23
C TYR A 236 17.72 -14.39 -13.55
N PRO A 237 18.89 -14.87 -13.08
CA PRO A 237 19.83 -14.04 -12.32
C PRO A 237 20.48 -12.94 -13.16
N GLU A 238 20.66 -13.17 -14.46
CA GLU A 238 21.27 -12.22 -15.41
C GLU A 238 20.28 -11.15 -15.92
N VAL A 239 18.98 -11.30 -15.62
CA VAL A 239 17.95 -10.32 -16.02
C VAL A 239 17.81 -9.30 -14.91
N ASP A 240 18.24 -8.06 -15.17
CA ASP A 240 17.95 -6.92 -14.31
C ASP A 240 16.45 -6.60 -14.31
N TYR A 241 15.97 -5.91 -13.27
CA TYR A 241 14.58 -5.42 -13.22
C TYR A 241 14.28 -4.46 -14.37
N TYR A 242 13.05 -4.50 -14.91
CA TYR A 242 12.64 -3.60 -15.99
C TYR A 242 12.76 -2.13 -15.53
N PRO A 243 13.39 -1.23 -16.29
CA PRO A 243 13.75 0.10 -15.81
C PRO A 243 12.59 1.10 -15.95
N PHE A 244 11.57 1.00 -15.07
CA PHE A 244 10.47 1.96 -15.03
C PHE A 244 10.94 3.34 -14.53
N THR A 245 10.20 4.37 -14.95
CA THR A 245 10.40 5.75 -14.48
C THR A 245 9.73 5.98 -13.12
N LYS A 246 10.18 7.01 -12.40
CA LYS A 246 9.55 7.46 -11.14
C LYS A 246 8.06 7.70 -11.34
N GLU A 247 7.68 8.34 -12.45
CA GLU A 247 6.29 8.64 -12.78
C GLU A 247 5.44 7.38 -13.00
N GLN A 248 6.01 6.33 -13.61
CA GLN A 248 5.31 5.05 -13.78
C GLN A 248 5.07 4.35 -12.43
N PHE A 249 6.04 4.39 -11.51
CA PHE A 249 5.83 3.86 -10.16
C PHE A 249 4.75 4.65 -9.42
N LEU A 250 4.80 5.98 -9.47
CA LEU A 250 3.78 6.80 -8.80
C LEU A 250 2.37 6.58 -9.36
N GLN A 251 2.22 6.29 -10.65
CA GLN A 251 0.93 5.93 -11.24
C GLN A 251 0.43 4.57 -10.75
N ALA A 252 1.34 3.63 -10.54
CA ALA A 252 1.04 2.27 -10.08
C ALA A 252 0.97 2.11 -8.55
N ALA A 253 0.96 3.22 -7.80
CA ALA A 253 0.96 3.21 -6.34
C ALA A 253 -0.42 2.87 -5.74
N ASP A 254 -1.49 3.09 -6.50
CA ASP A 254 -2.87 2.81 -6.11
C ASP A 254 -3.12 1.30 -6.16
N ASP A 255 -3.78 0.75 -5.14
CA ASP A 255 -4.06 -0.69 -5.09
C ASP A 255 -4.98 -1.09 -6.23
N GLN A 256 -5.96 -0.28 -6.62
CA GLN A 256 -6.84 -0.51 -7.77
C GLN A 256 -6.18 -0.19 -9.12
N PHE A 257 -4.88 0.10 -9.16
CA PHE A 257 -4.22 0.36 -10.43
C PHE A 257 -4.18 -0.89 -11.34
N VAL A 258 -4.52 -0.67 -12.61
CA VAL A 258 -4.34 -1.63 -13.71
C VAL A 258 -3.75 -0.89 -14.91
N GLU A 259 -2.74 -1.48 -15.55
CA GLU A 259 -2.18 -0.94 -16.78
C GLU A 259 -3.11 -1.23 -17.99
N TYR A 260 -3.86 -0.23 -18.43
CA TYR A 260 -4.70 -0.32 -19.64
C TYR A 260 -3.88 -0.24 -20.94
N THR A 261 -3.11 -1.29 -21.20
CA THR A 261 -2.36 -1.47 -22.45
C THR A 261 -3.29 -1.46 -23.68
N PRO A 262 -2.76 -1.23 -24.89
CA PRO A 262 -3.57 -1.37 -26.11
C PRO A 262 -4.22 -2.75 -26.26
N ALA A 263 -3.59 -3.81 -25.72
CA ALA A 263 -4.17 -5.16 -25.71
C ALA A 263 -5.35 -5.24 -24.73
N MET A 264 -5.17 -4.78 -23.49
CA MET A 264 -6.23 -4.78 -22.47
C MET A 264 -7.44 -3.97 -22.94
N LYS A 265 -7.22 -2.76 -23.48
CA LYS A 265 -8.31 -1.91 -24.01
C LYS A 265 -9.13 -2.59 -25.11
N LYS A 266 -8.49 -3.38 -25.99
CA LYS A 266 -9.20 -4.11 -27.05
C LYS A 266 -10.05 -5.24 -26.48
N LEU A 267 -9.52 -6.00 -25.51
CA LEU A 267 -10.27 -7.05 -24.83
C LEU A 267 -11.49 -6.47 -24.10
N LEU A 268 -11.31 -5.38 -23.35
CA LEU A 268 -12.39 -4.74 -22.62
C LEU A 268 -13.46 -4.13 -23.54
N ALA A 269 -13.06 -3.55 -24.68
CA ALA A 269 -14.01 -3.07 -25.68
C ALA A 269 -14.86 -4.23 -26.25
N PHE A 270 -14.23 -5.37 -26.54
CA PHE A 270 -14.93 -6.58 -26.96
C PHE A 270 -15.94 -7.06 -25.89
N LEU A 271 -15.52 -7.11 -24.63
CA LEU A 271 -16.40 -7.51 -23.52
C LEU A 271 -17.55 -6.52 -23.31
N GLN A 272 -17.30 -5.22 -23.40
CA GLN A 272 -18.32 -4.19 -23.28
C GLN A 272 -19.40 -4.31 -24.38
N GLU A 273 -18.98 -4.54 -25.63
CA GLU A 273 -19.90 -4.70 -26.76
C GLU A 273 -20.71 -5.99 -26.69
N GLY A 274 -20.07 -7.10 -26.31
CA GLY A 274 -20.69 -8.44 -26.28
C GLY A 274 -21.54 -8.72 -25.04
N TYR A 275 -21.14 -8.19 -23.88
CA TYR A 275 -21.70 -8.54 -22.56
C TYR A 275 -22.31 -7.34 -21.83
N HIS A 276 -22.24 -6.13 -22.39
CA HIS A 276 -22.82 -4.91 -21.83
C HIS A 276 -22.37 -4.60 -20.40
N LEU A 277 -21.12 -4.96 -20.08
CA LEU A 277 -20.50 -4.71 -18.80
C LEU A 277 -20.43 -3.20 -18.51
N SER A 278 -20.64 -2.83 -17.24
CA SER A 278 -20.44 -1.46 -16.79
C SER A 278 -18.94 -1.11 -16.74
N ASN A 279 -18.61 0.17 -16.57
CA ASN A 279 -17.20 0.56 -16.42
C ASN A 279 -16.56 -0.01 -15.14
N GLU A 280 -17.36 -0.26 -14.11
CA GLU A 280 -16.92 -0.87 -12.86
C GLU A 280 -16.61 -2.35 -13.09
N ASP A 281 -17.53 -3.10 -13.69
CA ASP A 281 -17.30 -4.51 -14.07
C ASP A 281 -16.08 -4.65 -14.99
N LEU A 282 -15.94 -3.78 -16.02
CA LEU A 282 -14.76 -3.81 -16.91
C LEU A 282 -13.45 -3.55 -16.19
N HIS A 283 -13.47 -2.75 -15.11
CA HIS A 283 -12.29 -2.52 -14.29
C HIS A 283 -11.96 -3.77 -13.46
N GLU A 284 -12.97 -4.41 -12.87
CA GLU A 284 -12.82 -5.67 -12.14
C GLU A 284 -12.25 -6.77 -13.05
N GLU A 285 -12.75 -6.91 -14.28
CA GLU A 285 -12.22 -7.85 -15.27
C GLU A 285 -10.77 -7.56 -15.64
N ALA A 286 -10.43 -6.28 -15.87
CA ALA A 286 -9.06 -5.89 -16.18
C ALA A 286 -8.12 -6.24 -15.02
N LEU A 287 -8.59 -6.04 -13.80
CA LEU A 287 -7.86 -6.32 -12.58
C LEU A 287 -7.66 -7.83 -12.36
N ASP A 288 -8.70 -8.64 -12.60
CA ASP A 288 -8.62 -10.10 -12.52
C ASP A 288 -7.58 -10.65 -13.50
N PHE A 289 -7.70 -10.28 -14.78
CA PHE A 289 -6.75 -10.72 -15.81
C PHE A 289 -5.32 -10.29 -15.49
N ASP A 290 -5.08 -9.03 -15.12
CA ASP A 290 -3.76 -8.53 -14.73
C ASP A 290 -3.17 -9.34 -13.56
N THR A 291 -3.99 -9.55 -12.51
CA THR A 291 -3.57 -10.26 -11.29
C THR A 291 -3.23 -11.71 -11.56
N ARG A 292 -4.06 -12.44 -12.32
CA ARG A 292 -3.83 -13.86 -12.64
C ARG A 292 -2.59 -14.04 -13.51
N ILE A 293 -2.41 -13.18 -14.52
CA ILE A 293 -1.22 -13.21 -15.39
C ILE A 293 0.06 -12.89 -14.59
N LYS A 294 0.02 -11.92 -13.69
CA LYS A 294 1.15 -11.58 -12.81
C LYS A 294 1.52 -12.72 -11.85
N ASN A 295 0.55 -13.53 -11.44
CA ASN A 295 0.70 -14.73 -10.62
C ASN A 295 0.98 -16.01 -11.42
N ASP A 296 1.51 -15.88 -12.64
CA ASP A 296 1.90 -16.97 -13.54
C ASP A 296 0.82 -18.05 -13.79
N ILE A 297 -0.43 -17.63 -13.97
CA ILE A 297 -1.43 -18.54 -14.50
C ILE A 297 -1.01 -19.08 -15.88
N SER A 298 -1.21 -20.38 -16.11
CA SER A 298 -0.95 -20.96 -17.43
C SER A 298 -1.96 -20.46 -18.47
N TRP A 299 -1.56 -20.37 -19.74
CA TRP A 299 -2.47 -20.00 -20.82
C TRP A 299 -3.71 -20.90 -20.87
N ASP A 300 -3.52 -22.22 -20.75
CA ASP A 300 -4.60 -23.21 -20.83
C ASP A 300 -5.63 -23.02 -19.70
N GLU A 301 -5.17 -22.74 -18.48
CA GLU A 301 -6.05 -22.47 -17.34
C GLU A 301 -6.77 -21.12 -17.50
N LEU A 302 -6.04 -20.07 -17.91
CA LEU A 302 -6.60 -18.74 -18.14
C LEU A 302 -7.70 -18.75 -19.19
N ILE A 303 -7.45 -19.33 -20.36
CA ILE A 303 -8.45 -19.37 -21.44
C ILE A 303 -9.62 -20.28 -21.10
N THR A 304 -9.39 -21.37 -20.37
CA THR A 304 -10.47 -22.29 -19.97
C THR A 304 -11.43 -21.60 -19.02
N SER A 305 -10.93 -21.02 -17.93
CA SER A 305 -11.83 -20.37 -16.96
C SER A 305 -12.53 -19.15 -17.56
N ALA A 306 -11.84 -18.35 -18.39
CA ALA A 306 -12.45 -17.18 -19.02
C ALA A 306 -13.57 -17.59 -19.99
N LYS A 307 -13.42 -18.70 -20.72
CA LYS A 307 -14.49 -19.22 -21.59
C LYS A 307 -15.71 -19.70 -20.81
N GLU A 308 -15.51 -20.29 -19.65
CA GLU A 308 -16.59 -20.73 -18.76
C GLU A 308 -17.32 -19.53 -18.15
N GLU A 309 -16.58 -18.54 -17.66
CA GLU A 309 -17.09 -17.32 -17.05
C GLU A 309 -17.95 -16.48 -18.00
N PHE A 310 -17.47 -16.28 -19.23
CA PHE A 310 -18.19 -15.53 -20.25
C PHE A 310 -19.14 -16.38 -21.10
N GLU A 311 -19.31 -17.68 -20.81
CA GLU A 311 -20.14 -18.60 -21.59
C GLU A 311 -19.90 -18.49 -23.13
N LEU A 312 -18.63 -18.40 -23.53
CA LEU A 312 -18.27 -18.00 -24.90
C LEU A 312 -18.70 -19.06 -25.93
N PRO A 313 -19.38 -18.67 -27.03
CA PRO A 313 -19.64 -19.58 -28.14
C PRO A 313 -18.32 -19.90 -28.86
N THR A 314 -18.28 -21.01 -29.59
CA THR A 314 -17.06 -21.51 -30.23
C THR A 314 -16.50 -20.55 -31.29
N ALA A 315 -17.00 -20.61 -32.53
CA ALA A 315 -16.52 -19.79 -33.64
C ALA A 315 -17.68 -19.00 -34.27
N PRO A 316 -17.46 -17.76 -34.74
CA PRO A 316 -16.19 -17.04 -34.82
C PRO A 316 -15.87 -16.15 -33.59
N ILE A 317 -16.86 -15.93 -32.71
CA ILE A 317 -16.75 -14.97 -31.59
C ILE A 317 -15.74 -15.43 -30.53
N GLY A 318 -15.75 -16.72 -30.16
CA GLY A 318 -14.79 -17.26 -29.20
C GLY A 318 -13.34 -17.24 -29.70
N GLU A 319 -13.10 -17.34 -31.02
CA GLU A 319 -11.76 -17.18 -31.60
C GLU A 319 -11.27 -15.73 -31.48
N LEU A 320 -12.14 -14.75 -31.74
CA LEU A 320 -11.80 -13.33 -31.56
C LEU A 320 -11.47 -13.00 -30.10
N PHE A 321 -12.28 -13.49 -29.16
CA PHE A 321 -11.96 -13.36 -27.72
C PHE A 321 -10.61 -13.98 -27.39
N THR A 322 -10.38 -15.22 -27.85
CA THR A 322 -9.12 -15.96 -27.61
C THR A 322 -7.91 -15.16 -28.09
N ASN A 323 -8.00 -14.53 -29.26
CA ASN A 323 -6.93 -13.69 -29.80
C ASN A 323 -6.70 -12.43 -28.96
N HIS A 324 -7.77 -11.75 -28.53
CA HIS A 324 -7.65 -10.58 -27.65
C HIS A 324 -7.05 -10.92 -26.29
N LEU A 325 -7.45 -12.04 -25.69
CA LEU A 325 -6.90 -12.50 -24.41
C LEU A 325 -5.44 -12.95 -24.54
N MET A 326 -5.07 -13.59 -25.65
CA MET A 326 -3.67 -13.92 -25.94
C MET A 326 -2.79 -12.66 -26.04
N ASP A 327 -3.28 -11.62 -26.71
CA ASP A 327 -2.57 -10.34 -26.78
C ASP A 327 -2.36 -9.73 -25.38
N VAL A 328 -3.36 -9.84 -24.49
CA VAL A 328 -3.22 -9.40 -23.09
C VAL A 328 -2.16 -10.24 -22.37
N PHE A 329 -2.30 -11.56 -22.41
CA PHE A 329 -1.37 -12.52 -21.78
C PHE A 329 0.10 -12.23 -22.14
N MET A 330 0.37 -11.97 -23.43
CA MET A 330 1.72 -11.77 -23.95
C MET A 330 2.31 -10.38 -23.67
N ASN A 331 1.47 -9.38 -23.35
CA ASN A 331 1.88 -7.98 -23.17
C ASN A 331 1.64 -7.44 -21.75
N THR A 332 1.12 -8.24 -20.83
CA THR A 332 1.07 -7.90 -19.39
C THR A 332 2.45 -8.09 -18.76
N ARG A 333 2.81 -7.18 -17.85
CA ARG A 333 4.07 -7.16 -17.10
C ARG A 333 4.03 -8.22 -15.99
N GLN A 334 4.91 -9.21 -16.03
CA GLN A 334 4.87 -10.36 -15.12
C GLN A 334 5.96 -10.29 -14.04
N TRP A 335 5.65 -10.75 -12.83
CA TRP A 335 6.56 -10.70 -11.70
C TRP A 335 7.72 -11.69 -11.81
N LYS A 336 7.48 -12.91 -12.31
CA LYS A 336 8.55 -13.90 -12.55
C LYS A 336 9.65 -13.38 -13.49
N PHE A 337 9.30 -12.45 -14.38
CA PHE A 337 10.23 -11.78 -15.28
C PHE A 337 10.65 -10.39 -14.80
N LYS A 338 10.55 -10.09 -13.50
CA LYS A 338 11.01 -8.81 -12.91
C LYS A 338 10.46 -7.56 -13.64
N GLY A 339 9.19 -7.63 -14.05
CA GLY A 339 8.49 -6.53 -14.73
C GLY A 339 8.65 -6.50 -16.25
N TYR A 340 9.21 -7.53 -16.90
CA TYR A 340 9.12 -7.68 -18.35
C TYR A 340 7.82 -8.38 -18.76
N THR A 341 7.41 -8.18 -20.01
CA THR A 341 6.34 -8.94 -20.66
C THR A 341 6.90 -10.22 -21.30
N GLN A 342 6.07 -11.24 -21.51
CA GLN A 342 6.48 -12.46 -22.22
C GLN A 342 7.04 -12.13 -23.61
N ASN A 343 6.42 -11.19 -24.34
CA ASN A 343 6.90 -10.77 -25.66
C ASN A 343 8.31 -10.15 -25.63
N GLU A 344 8.65 -9.37 -24.60
CA GLU A 344 9.99 -8.80 -24.46
C GLU A 344 11.02 -9.88 -24.13
N VAL A 345 10.70 -10.80 -23.21
CA VAL A 345 11.58 -11.94 -22.87
C VAL A 345 11.83 -12.83 -24.09
N ASN A 346 10.79 -13.11 -24.88
CA ASN A 346 10.91 -13.91 -26.09
C ASN A 346 11.87 -13.27 -27.11
N ARG A 347 11.80 -11.95 -27.29
CA ARG A 347 12.70 -11.19 -28.18
C ARG A 347 14.15 -11.19 -27.68
N LEU A 348 14.37 -11.23 -26.37
CA LEU A 348 15.70 -11.35 -25.79
C LEU A 348 16.31 -12.75 -26.01
N SER A 349 15.46 -13.76 -26.25
CA SER A 349 15.87 -15.18 -26.34
C SER A 349 16.07 -15.68 -27.79
N THR A 350 15.65 -14.94 -28.81
CA THR A 350 15.83 -15.33 -30.23
C THR A 350 17.18 -14.83 -30.79
N PRO A 351 18.03 -15.72 -31.35
CA PRO A 351 19.40 -15.38 -31.79
C PRO A 351 19.52 -14.67 -33.16
N GLU A 352 18.42 -14.29 -33.82
CA GLU A 352 18.48 -13.62 -35.13
C GLU A 352 18.34 -12.11 -34.99
N GLU A 353 19.33 -11.39 -35.56
CA GLU A 353 19.60 -9.95 -35.45
C GLU A 353 20.26 -9.48 -34.15
N HIS A 354 21.54 -9.84 -34.02
CA HIS A 354 22.53 -8.99 -33.37
C HIS A 354 22.66 -7.64 -34.11
N ASN A 355 21.64 -6.79 -34.06
CA ASN A 355 21.89 -5.39 -33.76
C ASN A 355 21.97 -5.33 -32.25
N VAL A 356 23.19 -5.47 -31.75
CA VAL A 356 23.57 -5.34 -30.35
C VAL A 356 22.85 -4.14 -29.74
N ILE A 357 21.68 -4.36 -29.11
CA ILE A 357 21.26 -3.52 -27.99
C ILE A 357 22.18 -3.97 -26.87
N ASP A 358 23.38 -3.42 -26.93
CA ASP A 358 24.36 -3.51 -25.87
C ASP A 358 23.65 -3.13 -24.58
N MET A 359 23.56 -4.03 -23.60
CA MET A 359 23.09 -3.67 -22.26
C MET A 359 23.96 -2.55 -21.64
N GLN A 360 25.15 -2.26 -22.17
CA GLN A 360 25.90 -1.05 -21.82
C GLN A 360 25.32 0.25 -22.42
N SER A 361 24.39 0.17 -23.38
CA SER A 361 23.70 1.34 -23.94
C SER A 361 22.60 1.89 -23.04
N TYR A 362 21.98 1.04 -22.19
CA TYR A 362 21.10 1.49 -21.11
C TYR A 362 21.89 2.08 -19.93
N ARG A 363 23.14 1.65 -19.72
CA ARG A 363 24.07 2.27 -18.74
C ARG A 363 24.56 3.67 -19.15
N LYS A 364 24.39 4.07 -20.41
CA LYS A 364 24.81 5.40 -20.89
C LYS A 364 23.60 6.20 -21.33
N VAL A 365 22.89 6.79 -20.35
CA VAL A 365 21.99 7.91 -20.61
C VAL A 365 22.75 8.91 -21.51
N ARG A 366 22.31 9.06 -22.77
CA ARG A 366 23.02 9.91 -23.72
C ARG A 366 23.10 11.32 -23.12
N ARG A 367 24.27 11.98 -23.17
CA ARG A 367 24.49 13.34 -22.61
C ARG A 367 23.39 14.36 -22.96
N ASN A 368 22.71 14.19 -24.08
CA ASN A 368 21.63 15.08 -24.53
C ASN A 368 20.20 14.54 -24.32
N ALA A 369 20.01 13.30 -23.86
CA ALA A 369 18.69 12.74 -23.54
C ALA A 369 18.07 13.44 -22.31
N PRO A 370 16.74 13.43 -22.17
CA PRO A 370 16.08 13.81 -20.92
C PRO A 370 16.71 13.06 -19.74
N CYS A 371 17.00 13.78 -18.66
CA CYS A 371 17.64 13.17 -17.50
C CYS A 371 16.65 12.30 -16.73
N PRO A 372 17.01 11.08 -16.31
CA PRO A 372 16.11 10.17 -15.57
C PRO A 372 15.69 10.71 -14.19
N CYS A 373 16.36 11.77 -13.69
CA CYS A 373 16.02 12.49 -12.46
C CYS A 373 14.68 13.27 -12.50
N GLY A 374 13.90 13.17 -13.58
CA GLY A 374 12.64 13.92 -13.75
C GLY A 374 12.78 15.45 -13.89
N SER A 375 14.00 16.02 -13.84
CA SER A 375 14.22 17.48 -13.82
C SER A 375 13.86 18.26 -15.09
N GLY A 376 13.44 17.58 -16.18
CA GLY A 376 13.21 18.17 -17.50
C GLY A 376 14.47 18.66 -18.23
N LYS A 377 15.67 18.51 -17.64
CA LYS A 377 16.96 18.91 -18.23
C LYS A 377 17.60 17.76 -19.02
N LYS A 378 18.47 18.09 -19.97
CA LYS A 378 19.36 17.09 -20.63
C LYS A 378 20.30 16.47 -19.59
N TYR A 379 20.61 15.17 -19.70
CA TYR A 379 21.45 14.43 -18.75
C TYR A 379 22.76 15.14 -18.38
N LYS A 380 23.51 15.69 -19.37
CA LYS A 380 24.74 16.46 -19.15
C LYS A 380 24.57 17.76 -18.34
N LYS A 381 23.33 18.19 -18.09
CA LYS A 381 22.97 19.40 -17.35
C LYS A 381 22.22 19.11 -16.02
N CYS A 382 21.90 17.85 -15.69
CA CYS A 382 21.39 17.38 -14.38
C CYS A 382 22.43 16.38 -13.80
N CYS A 383 22.08 15.10 -13.65
CA CYS A 383 22.89 14.07 -13.00
C CYS A 383 24.23 13.76 -13.70
N GLY A 384 24.37 14.12 -14.97
CA GLY A 384 25.62 13.97 -15.73
C GLY A 384 26.57 15.17 -15.64
N ARG A 385 26.29 16.16 -14.77
CA ARG A 385 27.24 17.24 -14.44
C ARG A 385 28.31 16.68 -13.49
N LYS A 386 29.45 16.31 -14.07
CA LYS A 386 30.73 16.46 -13.37
C LYS A 386 31.29 17.85 -13.66
#